data_AF-A0A0G2HJ45-F1
#
_entry.id   AF-A0A0G2HJ45-F1
#
_cell.length_a   1.000
_cell.length_b   1.000
_cell.length_c   1.000
_cell.angle_alpha   90.00
_cell.angle_beta   90.00
_cell.angle_gamma   90.00
#
_symmetry.space_group_name_H-M   'P 1'
#
loop_
_entity.id
_entity.type
_entity.pdbx_description
1 polymer ?
#
loop_
_entity_poly.entity_id
_entity_poly.type
_entity_poly.pdbx_seq_one_letter_code
_entity_poly.pdbx_strand_id
1 'polypeptide(L)'
;MLTMMGGTVLDFREAVMGASKVDLHLATAMGGVKIIVPPGVRVQWAGITLMGGVKVEESVELSVQPDTSVLWISGFVAMGGVKIIERLPHETNKQARRRRKARKAHRGHGNPYSQPPTG
;
A
#
# COMPACT_ATOMS: atom_id res chain seq x y z
N MET A 1 7.69 16.21 0.83
CA MET A 1 6.93 16.45 2.08
C MET A 1 7.81 16.10 3.28
N LEU A 2 7.68 16.82 4.40
CA LEU A 2 8.43 16.58 5.63
C LEU A 2 7.46 16.40 6.81
N THR A 3 7.66 15.35 7.61
CA THR A 3 6.93 15.14 8.88
C THR A 3 7.93 14.97 10.02
N MET A 4 7.91 15.86 11.02
CA MET A 4 8.85 15.80 12.15
C MET A 4 8.31 15.01 13.33
N MET A 5 7.06 15.26 13.74
CA MET A 5 6.37 14.50 14.79
C MET A 5 4.88 14.39 14.45
N GLY A 6 4.42 13.19 14.10
CA GLY A 6 3.00 12.94 13.82
C GLY A 6 2.71 11.97 12.68
N GLY A 7 1.45 11.92 12.24
CA GLY A 7 1.00 11.08 11.15
C GLY A 7 0.51 11.89 9.96
N THR A 8 0.84 11.48 8.74
CA THR A 8 0.33 12.11 7.52
C THR A 8 -0.41 11.10 6.65
N VAL A 9 -1.55 11.51 6.08
CA VAL A 9 -2.32 10.69 5.15
C VAL A 9 -2.30 11.36 3.78
N LEU A 10 -1.80 10.64 2.78
CA LEU A 10 -1.89 11.03 1.37
C LEU A 10 -2.92 10.13 0.70
N ASP A 11 -3.93 10.72 0.06
CA ASP A 11 -5.01 9.99 -0.60
C ASP A 11 -5.03 10.34 -2.10
N PHE A 12 -4.66 9.38 -2.93
CA PHE A 12 -4.58 9.51 -4.38
C PHE A 12 -5.86 9.02 -5.08
N ARG A 13 -6.92 8.64 -4.35
CA ARG A 13 -8.13 8.07 -4.97
C ARG A 13 -8.86 9.01 -5.91
N GLU A 14 -8.81 10.31 -5.63
CA GLU A 14 -9.43 11.35 -6.46
C GLU A 14 -8.38 12.08 -7.33
N ALA A 15 -7.12 11.63 -7.29
CA ALA A 15 -6.06 12.24 -8.07
C ALA A 15 -6.11 11.73 -9.52
N VAL A 16 -6.17 12.65 -10.48
CA VAL A 16 -6.01 12.31 -11.90
C VAL A 16 -4.54 11.99 -12.13
N MET A 17 -4.19 10.70 -12.13
CA MET A 17 -2.84 10.23 -12.46
C MET A 17 -2.66 10.21 -13.98
N GLY A 18 -2.66 11.41 -14.58
CA GLY A 18 -2.53 11.63 -16.02
C GLY A 18 -1.13 11.33 -16.58
N ALA A 19 -0.14 11.14 -15.72
CA ALA A 19 1.20 10.71 -16.10
C ALA A 19 1.37 9.22 -15.82
N SER A 20 2.05 8.49 -16.72
CA SER A 20 2.48 7.10 -16.50
C SER A 20 3.32 6.94 -15.22
N LYS A 21 3.88 8.04 -14.69
CA LYS A 21 4.67 8.09 -13.46
C LYS A 21 4.33 9.31 -12.61
N VAL A 22 4.15 9.12 -11.31
CA VAL A 22 4.02 10.16 -10.29
C VAL A 22 5.15 10.02 -9.28
N ASP A 23 5.98 11.04 -9.12
CA ASP A 23 7.09 11.04 -8.17
C ASP A 23 6.68 11.65 -6.82
N LEU A 24 6.94 10.91 -5.73
CA LEU A 24 6.68 11.32 -4.36
C LEU A 24 7.97 11.27 -3.53
N HIS A 25 8.41 12.43 -3.04
CA HIS A 25 9.56 12.55 -2.13
C HIS A 25 9.11 12.70 -0.68
N LEU A 26 9.53 11.76 0.17
CA LEU A 26 9.08 11.61 1.55
C LEU A 26 10.25 11.69 2.54
N ALA A 27 10.14 12.55 3.55
CA ALA A 27 11.07 12.58 4.67
C ALA A 27 10.28 12.57 5.99
N THR A 28 10.57 11.61 6.86
CA THR A 28 9.92 11.50 8.17
C THR A 28 10.96 11.31 9.25
N ALA A 29 11.00 12.20 10.25
CA ALA A 29 11.91 12.10 11.39
C ALA A 29 11.32 11.19 12.48
N MET A 30 10.15 11.51 13.02
CA MET A 30 9.37 10.65 13.92
C MET A 30 7.90 10.59 13.50
N GLY A 31 7.41 9.39 13.19
CA GLY A 31 5.98 9.16 12.95
C GLY A 31 5.64 8.30 11.73
N GLY A 32 4.42 8.45 11.22
CA GLY A 32 3.88 7.52 10.22
C GLY A 32 3.32 8.20 8.99
N VAL A 33 3.55 7.64 7.81
CA VAL A 33 2.89 8.09 6.58
C VAL A 33 1.99 6.99 6.04
N LYS A 34 0.72 7.32 5.85
CA LYS A 34 -0.26 6.43 5.22
C LYS A 34 -0.56 6.94 3.82
N ILE A 35 -0.29 6.11 2.84
CA ILE A 35 -0.53 6.39 1.43
C ILE A 35 -1.70 5.51 0.98
N ILE A 36 -2.72 6.13 0.41
CA ILE A 36 -3.91 5.46 -0.12
C ILE A 36 -3.88 5.63 -1.63
N VAL A 37 -3.85 4.52 -2.34
CA VAL A 37 -3.88 4.49 -3.81
C VAL A 37 -5.20 3.90 -4.30
N PRO A 38 -5.73 4.37 -5.45
CA PRO A 38 -6.82 3.68 -6.13
C PRO A 38 -6.35 2.34 -6.72
N PRO A 39 -7.29 1.43 -7.05
CA PRO A 39 -6.93 0.18 -7.72
C PRO A 39 -6.25 0.42 -9.06
N GLY A 40 -5.44 -0.55 -9.48
CA GLY A 40 -4.65 -0.47 -10.69
C GLY A 40 -3.29 0.21 -10.49
N VAL A 41 -3.11 1.11 -9.53
CA VAL A 41 -1.85 1.87 -9.40
C VAL A 41 -0.71 0.99 -8.89
N ARG A 42 0.39 0.97 -9.63
CA ARG A 42 1.64 0.33 -9.20
C ARG A 42 2.37 1.26 -8.24
N VAL A 43 2.91 0.72 -7.16
CA VAL A 43 3.71 1.50 -6.21
C VAL A 43 5.14 0.96 -6.18
N GLN A 44 6.11 1.85 -6.35
CA GLN A 44 7.53 1.54 -6.20
C GLN A 44 8.09 2.32 -5.01
N TRP A 45 8.80 1.62 -4.11
CA TRP A 45 9.56 2.28 -3.05
C TRP A 45 11.06 2.22 -3.37
N ALA A 46 11.73 3.35 -3.24
CA ALA A 46 13.16 3.55 -3.45
C ALA A 46 13.70 4.50 -2.37
N GLY A 47 13.70 4.04 -1.11
CA GLY A 47 14.11 4.86 0.02
C GLY A 47 14.68 4.06 1.18
N ILE A 48 15.27 4.77 2.13
CA ILE A 48 15.96 4.21 3.29
C ILE A 48 15.06 4.35 4.51
N THR A 49 14.95 3.29 5.30
CA THR A 49 14.28 3.31 6.60
C THR A 49 15.28 2.89 7.68
N LEU A 50 15.53 3.76 8.66
CA LEU A 50 16.46 3.50 9.76
C LEU A 50 15.79 2.68 10.87
N MET A 51 14.76 3.25 11.51
CA MET A 51 13.96 2.57 12.52
C MET A 51 12.50 2.46 12.11
N GLY A 52 11.98 1.22 12.08
CA GLY A 52 10.60 0.88 11.76
C GLY A 52 10.46 0.15 10.42
N GLY A 53 9.52 0.54 9.55
CA GLY A 53 9.36 -0.19 8.29
C GLY A 53 8.34 0.35 7.29
N VAL A 54 8.52 -0.07 6.04
CA VAL A 54 7.60 0.19 4.93
C VAL A 54 6.76 -1.06 4.69
N LYS A 55 5.44 -0.91 4.65
CA LYS A 55 4.49 -1.99 4.38
C LYS A 55 3.62 -1.62 3.20
N VAL A 56 3.74 -2.38 2.12
CA VAL A 56 2.82 -2.36 0.98
C VAL A 56 1.77 -3.43 1.24
N GLU A 57 0.47 -3.07 1.21
CA GLU A 57 -0.57 -4.09 1.30
C GLU A 57 -0.61 -4.91 0.00
N GLU A 58 -0.64 -6.23 0.12
CA GLU A 58 -0.69 -7.20 -0.99
C GLU A 58 -1.74 -6.88 -2.06
N SER A 59 -2.87 -6.24 -1.70
CA SER A 59 -3.87 -5.80 -2.67
C SER A 59 -3.30 -4.82 -3.71
N VAL A 60 -2.34 -4.00 -3.31
CA VAL A 60 -1.62 -3.05 -4.18
C VAL A 60 -0.71 -3.83 -5.14
N GLU A 61 -0.03 -4.87 -4.65
CA GLU A 61 0.86 -5.72 -5.45
C GLU A 61 0.10 -6.57 -6.48
N LEU A 62 -1.11 -7.02 -6.13
CA LEU A 62 -1.98 -7.81 -7.01
C LEU A 62 -2.72 -6.97 -8.05
N SER A 63 -2.76 -5.64 -7.90
CA SER A 63 -3.45 -4.71 -8.81
C SER A 63 -2.62 -4.36 -10.05
N VAL A 64 -1.42 -4.92 -10.18
CA VAL A 64 -0.42 -4.49 -11.15
C VAL A 64 -0.77 -4.99 -12.55
N GLN A 65 -1.25 -4.07 -13.40
CA GLN A 65 -1.37 -4.27 -14.84
C GLN A 65 -0.13 -3.71 -15.57
N PRO A 66 0.19 -4.20 -16.78
CA PRO A 66 1.38 -3.76 -17.54
C PRO A 66 1.43 -2.25 -17.82
N ASP A 67 0.28 -1.62 -18.12
CA ASP A 67 0.18 -0.22 -18.58
C ASP A 67 -0.42 0.75 -17.55
N THR A 68 -0.24 0.46 -16.27
CA THR A 68 -0.83 1.28 -15.21
C THR A 68 0.08 2.39 -14.72
N SER A 69 -0.50 3.47 -14.21
CA SER A 69 0.23 4.58 -13.58
C SER A 69 1.08 4.07 -12.41
N VAL A 70 2.33 4.52 -12.36
CA VAL A 70 3.32 4.16 -11.34
C VAL A 70 3.50 5.30 -10.35
N LEU A 71 3.20 5.06 -9.07
CA LEU A 71 3.58 5.95 -7.97
C LEU A 71 5.00 5.58 -7.50
N TRP A 72 5.97 6.41 -7.88
CA TRP A 72 7.37 6.25 -7.50
C TRP A 72 7.66 7.03 -6.22
N ILE A 73 7.90 6.30 -5.13
CA ILE A 73 8.12 6.87 -3.81
C ILE A 73 9.59 6.75 -3.46
N SER A 74 10.25 7.87 -3.20
CA SER A 74 11.63 7.91 -2.72
C SER A 74 11.72 8.70 -1.43
N GLY A 75 12.75 8.43 -0.64
CA GLY A 75 12.98 9.22 0.55
C GLY A 75 13.57 8.50 1.75
N PHE A 76 13.37 9.10 2.91
CA PHE A 76 14.01 8.71 4.16
C PHE A 76 13.02 8.69 5.32
N VAL A 77 13.03 7.59 6.07
CA VAL A 77 12.24 7.40 7.28
C VAL A 77 13.21 7.12 8.43
N ALA A 78 13.43 8.12 9.28
CA ALA A 78 14.35 7.99 10.40
C ALA A 78 13.76 7.08 11.48
N MET A 79 12.54 7.37 11.95
CA MET A 79 11.86 6.59 13.00
C MET A 79 10.34 6.55 12.77
N GLY A 80 9.81 5.36 12.45
CA GLY A 80 8.38 5.10 12.30
C GLY A 80 8.05 4.28 11.05
N GLY A 81 6.95 4.56 10.36
CA GLY A 81 6.51 3.63 9.31
C GLY A 81 5.71 4.22 8.17
N VAL A 82 5.91 3.66 6.98
CA VAL A 82 5.11 3.98 5.80
C VAL A 82 4.17 2.82 5.54
N LYS A 83 2.88 3.14 5.40
CA LYS A 83 1.85 2.16 5.06
C LYS A 83 1.16 2.55 3.76
N ILE A 84 1.29 1.71 2.75
CA ILE A 84 0.66 1.90 1.45
C ILE A 84 -0.51 0.92 1.34
N ILE A 85 -1.70 1.44 1.05
CA ILE A 85 -2.93 0.63 0.95
C ILE A 85 -3.71 0.96 -0.31
N GLU A 86 -4.39 -0.05 -0.85
CA GLU A 86 -5.37 0.12 -1.91
C GLU A 86 -6.75 0.40 -1.31
N ARG A 87 -7.49 1.36 -1.86
CA ARG A 87 -8.91 1.58 -1.56
C ARG A 87 -9.67 2.06 -2.79
N LEU A 88 -10.95 1.70 -2.88
CA LEU A 88 -11.81 2.16 -3.96
C LEU A 88 -12.13 3.66 -3.81
N PRO A 89 -12.34 4.38 -4.93
CA PRO A 89 -12.92 5.73 -4.91
C PRO A 89 -14.22 5.74 -4.10
N HIS A 90 -14.44 6.82 -3.35
CA HIS A 90 -15.61 7.00 -2.47
C HIS A 90 -15.85 5.92 -1.38
N GLU A 91 -14.92 4.97 -1.20
CA GLU A 91 -15.05 3.93 -0.18
C GLU A 91 -14.80 4.47 1.24
N THR A 92 -15.73 4.20 2.16
CA THR A 92 -15.58 4.55 3.57
C THR A 92 -14.63 3.59 4.30
N ASN A 93 -14.07 4.03 5.43
CA ASN A 93 -13.24 3.18 6.29
C ASN A 93 -13.96 1.88 6.74
N LYS A 94 -15.28 1.92 6.94
CA LYS A 94 -16.09 0.77 7.36
C LYS A 94 -16.25 -0.23 6.22
N GLN A 95 -16.53 0.25 5.00
CA GLN A 95 -16.62 -0.58 3.79
C GLN A 95 -15.27 -1.26 3.48
N ALA A 96 -14.18 -0.49 3.49
CA ALA A 96 -12.83 -1.03 3.27
C ALA A 96 -12.46 -2.12 4.29
N ARG A 97 -12.82 -1.92 5.58
CA ARG A 97 -12.63 -2.94 6.62
C ARG A 97 -13.45 -4.20 6.36
N ARG A 98 -14.72 -4.06 5.93
CA ARG A 98 -15.60 -5.20 5.60
C ARG A 98 -15.05 -6.00 4.42
N ARG A 99 -14.66 -5.33 3.32
CA ARG A 99 -14.06 -5.96 2.14
C ARG A 99 -12.77 -6.69 2.47
N ARG A 100 -11.89 -6.08 3.29
CA ARG A 100 -10.64 -6.72 3.74
C ARG A 100 -10.89 -7.95 4.60
N LYS A 101 -11.88 -7.90 5.51
CA LYS A 101 -12.28 -9.07 6.31
C LYS A 101 -12.84 -10.19 5.42
N ALA A 102 -13.70 -9.86 4.46
CA ALA A 102 -14.25 -10.83 3.51
C ALA A 102 -13.15 -11.51 2.67
N ARG A 103 -12.20 -10.73 2.13
CA ARG A 103 -11.03 -11.28 1.41
C ARG A 103 -10.19 -12.25 2.28
N LYS A 104 -9.99 -11.92 3.56
CA LYS A 104 -9.26 -12.80 4.49
C LYS A 104 -10.04 -14.07 4.82
N ALA A 105 -11.36 -13.97 4.99
CA ALA A 105 -12.22 -15.13 5.27
C ALA A 105 -12.24 -16.12 4.09
N HIS A 106 -12.33 -15.63 2.84
CA HIS A 106 -12.25 -16.49 1.65
C HIS A 106 -10.88 -17.19 1.50
N ARG A 107 -9.80 -16.58 1.99
CA ARG A 107 -8.46 -17.16 1.94
C ARG A 107 -8.17 -18.18 3.04
N GLY A 108 -8.93 -18.17 4.14
CA GLY A 108 -8.77 -19.12 5.23
C GLY A 108 -9.33 -20.53 4.95
N HIS A 109 -9.91 -20.77 3.78
CA HIS A 109 -10.63 -22.00 3.46
C HIS A 109 -10.05 -22.75 2.24
N GLY A 110 -8.73 -22.94 2.21
CA GLY A 110 -8.07 -23.71 1.15
C GLY A 110 -6.73 -24.31 1.55
N ASN A 111 -6.75 -25.56 2.04
CA ASN A 111 -6.10 -26.66 1.33
C ASN A 111 -6.64 -28.05 1.79
N PRO A 112 -7.65 -28.62 1.11
CA PRO A 112 -8.08 -30.00 1.30
C PRO A 112 -7.25 -31.05 0.52
N TYR A 113 -6.15 -30.68 -0.16
CA TYR A 113 -5.35 -31.58 -1.01
C TYR A 113 -3.94 -31.86 -0.49
N SER A 114 -3.69 -31.72 0.81
CA SER A 114 -2.47 -32.28 1.43
C SER A 114 -2.63 -33.79 1.65
N GLN A 115 -2.62 -34.59 0.58
CA GLN A 115 -2.36 -36.03 0.73
C GLN A 115 -0.83 -36.26 0.74
N PRO A 116 -0.29 -37.06 1.66
CA PRO A 116 1.13 -37.42 1.63
C PRO A 116 1.42 -38.30 0.40
N PRO A 117 2.63 -38.22 -0.19
CA PRO A 117 3.02 -39.11 -1.27
C PRO A 117 3.02 -40.56 -0.77
N THR A 118 2.24 -41.41 -1.41
CA THR A 118 2.39 -42.87 -1.34
C THR A 118 3.60 -43.26 -2.17
N GLY A 119 4.63 -43.79 -1.52
CA GLY A 119 5.85 -44.30 -2.16
C GLY A 119 6.97 -44.46 -1.17
#